data_AF-B5YL26-F1
#
_entry.id   AF-B5YL26-F1
#
_cell.length_a   1.000
_cell.length_b   1.000
_cell.length_c   1.000
_cell.angle_alpha   90.00
_cell.angle_beta   90.00
_cell.angle_gamma   90.00
#
_symmetry.space_group_name_H-M   'P 1'
#
loop_
_entity.id
_entity.type
_entity.pdbx_description
1 polymer ?
#
loop_
_entity_poly.entity_id
_entity_poly.type
_entity_poly.pdbx_seq_one_letter_code
_entity_poly.pdbx_strand_id
1 'polypeptide(L)' 'MNYKKALYIACLVVVILEVLFLKVMHLGHGYFEFEELPAFGALVGLLGTLFIIIVAKSLSKVVTKKEDYYD' A
#
# COMPACT_ATOMS: atom_id res chain seq x y z
N MET A 1 -11.44 -23.46 -9.51
CA MET A 1 -11.08 -22.84 -8.21
C MET A 1 -11.66 -21.44 -8.18
N ASN A 2 -12.54 -21.11 -7.24
CA ASN A 2 -13.17 -19.78 -7.19
C ASN A 2 -12.10 -18.73 -6.90
N TYR A 3 -11.89 -17.78 -7.82
CA TYR A 3 -10.85 -16.73 -7.73
C TYR A 3 -10.88 -15.99 -6.38
N LYS A 4 -12.09 -15.78 -5.81
CA LYS A 4 -12.26 -15.20 -4.47
C LYS A 4 -11.58 -16.04 -3.39
N LYS A 5 -11.77 -17.36 -3.42
CA LYS A 5 -11.13 -18.28 -2.46
C LYS A 5 -9.62 -18.27 -2.63
N ALA A 6 -9.12 -18.26 -3.87
CA ALA A 6 -7.69 -18.19 -4.14
C ALA A 6 -7.07 -16.89 -3.60
N LEU A 7 -7.75 -15.75 -3.77
CA LEU A 7 -7.35 -14.46 -3.19
C LEU A 7 -7.32 -14.50 -1.66
N TYR A 8 -8.37 -15.00 -1.02
CA TYR A 8 -8.39 -15.10 0.45
C TYR A 8 -7.28 -16.03 0.99
N ILE A 9 -7.00 -17.14 0.30
CA ILE A 9 -5.90 -18.04 0.66
C ILE A 9 -4.56 -17.31 0.50
N ALA A 10 -4.35 -16.58 -0.60
CA ALA A 10 -3.14 -15.81 -0.82
C ALA A 10 -2.93 -14.74 0.27
N CYS A 11 -3.97 -13.98 0.62
CA CYS A 11 -3.91 -13.02 1.73
C CYS A 11 -3.55 -13.69 3.05
N LEU A 12 -4.16 -14.84 3.36
CA LEU A 12 -3.89 -15.58 4.57
C LEU A 12 -2.44 -16.08 4.63
N VAL A 13 -1.91 -16.57 3.51
CA VAL A 13 -0.49 -16.99 3.40
C VAL A 13 0.44 -15.81 3.64
N VAL A 14 0.16 -14.64 3.04
CA VAL A 14 0.98 -13.43 3.23
C VAL A 14 1.01 -13.02 4.71
N VAL A 15 -0.14 -13.00 5.39
CA VAL A 15 -0.24 -12.67 6.82
C VAL A 15 0.57 -13.65 7.67
N ILE A 16 0.49 -14.95 7.39
CA ILE A 16 1.26 -15.98 8.11
C ILE A 16 2.76 -15.77 7.91
N LEU A 17 3.20 -15.52 6.68
CA LEU A 17 4.61 -15.27 6.39
C LEU A 17 5.10 -14.02 7.12
N GLU A 18 4.35 -12.92 7.08
CA GLU A 18 4.71 -11.67 7.77
C GLU A 18 4.92 -11.90 9.28
N VAL A 19 4.02 -12.63 9.93
CA VAL A 19 4.13 -12.95 11.36
C VAL A 19 5.33 -13.85 11.64
N LEU A 20 5.59 -14.86 10.80
CA LEU A 20 6.75 -15.75 10.95
C LEU A 20 8.07 -15.00 10.79
N PHE A 21 8.20 -14.17 9.75
CA PHE A 21 9.42 -13.41 9.48
C PHE A 21 9.71 -12.39 10.59
N LEU A 22 8.69 -11.65 11.04
CA LEU A 22 8.85 -10.62 12.07
C LEU A 22 9.06 -11.23 13.47
N LYS A 23 8.18 -12.13 13.93
CA LYS A 23 8.23 -12.63 15.31
C LYS A 23 9.19 -13.80 15.53
N VAL A 24 9.31 -14.71 14.57
CA VAL A 24 10.11 -15.93 14.76
C VAL A 24 11.55 -15.71 14.31
N MET A 25 11.74 -15.06 13.16
CA MET A 25 13.09 -14.85 12.63
C MET A 25 13.71 -13.50 13.02
N HIS A 26 12.95 -12.56 13.61
CA HIS A 26 13.42 -11.20 13.89
C HIS A 26 14.08 -10.52 12.66
N LEU A 27 13.68 -10.91 11.45
CA LEU A 27 14.17 -10.29 10.22
C LEU A 27 13.42 -8.98 9.99
N GLY A 28 14.04 -7.88 10.44
CA GLY A 28 13.50 -6.53 10.32
C GLY A 28 13.21 -5.95 11.69
N HIS A 29 14.23 -5.37 12.32
CA HIS A 29 14.00 -4.42 13.39
C HIS A 29 13.61 -3.10 12.76
N GLY A 30 12.37 -2.67 13.02
CA GLY A 30 11.98 -1.30 12.82
C GLY A 30 12.97 -0.40 13.56
N TYR A 31 13.35 0.72 12.95
CA TYR A 31 14.08 1.73 13.71
C TYR A 31 13.18 2.29 14.82
N PHE A 32 11.87 2.27 14.58
CA PHE A 32 10.83 2.64 15.53
C PHE A 32 9.93 1.45 15.88
N GLU A 33 9.45 1.41 17.13
CA GLU A 33 8.59 0.34 17.67
C GLU A 33 7.28 0.14 16.88
N PHE A 34 6.80 1.17 16.17
CA PHE A 34 5.58 1.08 15.38
C PHE A 34 5.78 0.39 14.02
N GLU A 35 7.01 0.30 13.52
CA GLU A 35 7.31 -0.38 12.25
C GLU A 35 7.26 -1.91 12.40
N GLU A 36 7.33 -2.40 13.65
CA GLU A 36 7.21 -3.83 13.98
C GLU A 36 5.75 -4.31 13.99
N LEU A 37 4.79 -3.41 13.75
CA LEU A 37 3.39 -3.77 13.61
C LEU A 37 3.19 -4.67 12.37
N PRO A 38 2.47 -5.80 12.49
CA PRO A 38 2.15 -6.62 11.33
C PRO A 38 1.35 -5.79 10.32
N ALA A 39 1.62 -5.98 9.03
CA ALA A 39 1.05 -5.21 7.92
C ALA A 39 1.46 -3.73 7.85
N PHE A 40 2.42 -3.25 8.66
CA PHE A 40 2.89 -1.85 8.61
C PHE A 40 3.36 -1.45 7.20
N GLY A 41 4.22 -2.26 6.58
CA GLY A 41 4.72 -1.99 5.23
C GLY A 41 3.59 -1.95 4.17
N ALA A 42 2.61 -2.84 4.29
CA ALA A 42 1.45 -2.85 3.40
C ALA A 42 0.58 -1.59 3.56
N LEU A 43 0.35 -1.15 4.80
CA LEU A 43 -0.39 0.07 5.11
C LEU A 43 0.33 1.32 4.58
N VAL A 44 1.63 1.43 4.83
CA VAL A 44 2.45 2.54 4.33
C VAL A 44 2.46 2.57 2.80
N GLY A 45 2.60 1.42 2.14
CA GLY A 45 2.52 1.31 0.69
C GLY A 45 1.16 1.72 0.12
N LEU A 46 0.07 1.30 0.77
CA LEU A 46 -1.30 1.67 0.39
C LEU A 46 -1.52 3.18 0.55
N LEU A 47 -1.19 3.73 1.73
CA LEU A 47 -1.34 5.15 2.02
C LEU A 47 -0.47 6.01 1.09
N GLY A 48 0.76 5.59 0.82
CA GLY A 48 1.65 6.26 -0.13
C GLY A 48 1.08 6.28 -1.55
N THR A 49 0.52 5.16 -2.01
CA THR A 49 -0.14 5.09 -3.32
C THR A 49 -1.34 6.02 -3.40
N LEU A 50 -2.23 5.99 -2.40
CA LEU A 50 -3.38 6.89 -2.32
C LEU A 50 -2.95 8.36 -2.29
N PHE A 51 -1.90 8.66 -1.52
CA PHE A 51 -1.34 10.00 -1.42
C PHE A 51 -0.86 10.51 -2.79
N ILE A 52 -0.09 9.71 -3.52
CA ILE A 52 0.40 10.08 -4.86
C ILE A 52 -0.77 10.33 -5.82
N ILE A 53 -1.81 9.50 -5.79
CA ILE A 53 -3.01 9.69 -6.62
C ILE A 53 -3.70 11.02 -6.31
N ILE A 54 -3.88 11.34 -5.01
CA ILE A 54 -4.51 12.58 -4.57
C ILE A 54 -3.69 13.80 -4.99
N VAL A 55 -2.37 13.73 -4.79
CA VAL A 55 -1.44 14.81 -5.17
C VAL A 55 -1.45 15.00 -6.68
N ALA A 56 -1.35 13.93 -7.47
CA ALA A 56 -1.39 13.98 -8.93
C ALA A 56 -2.70 14.61 -9.44
N LYS A 57 -3.84 14.22 -8.87
CA LYS A 57 -5.15 14.77 -9.26
C LYS A 57 -5.30 16.24 -8.86
N SER A 58 -4.76 16.63 -7.71
CA SER A 58 -4.76 18.03 -7.26
C SER A 58 -3.86 18.89 -8.13
N LEU A 59 -2.67 18.38 -8.45
CA LEU A 59 -1.70 19.06 -9.29
C LEU A 59 -2.19 19.19 -10.74
N SER A 60 -2.90 18.19 -11.26
CA SER A 60 -3.54 18.28 -12.58
C SER A 60 -4.48 19.49 -12.69
N LYS A 61 -5.21 19.88 -11.64
CA LYS A 61 -6.06 21.08 -11.67
C LYS A 61 -5.27 22.39 -11.80
N VAL A 62 -4.03 22.41 -11.33
CA VAL A 62 -3.15 23.59 -11.34
C VAL A 62 -2.31 23.63 -12.62
N VAL A 63 -1.81 22.47 -13.05
CA VAL A 63 -0.90 22.32 -14.19
C VAL A 63 -1.66 22.28 -15.52
N THR A 64 -2.84 21.66 -15.57
CA THR A 64 -3.63 21.61 -16.79
C THR A 64 -4.31 22.96 -17.01
N LYS A 65 -3.77 23.75 -17.94
CA LYS A 65 -4.47 24.91 -18.52
C LYS A 65 -5.73 24.39 -19.22
N LYS A 66 -6.88 25.05 -19.00
CA LYS A 66 -8.09 24.76 -19.79
C LYS A 66 -7.74 24.98 -21.27
N GLU A 67 -7.87 23.94 -22.08
CA GLU A 67 -7.87 24.08 -23.53
C GLU A 67 -9.27 24.59 -23.91
N ASP A 68 -9.41 25.91 -24.05
CA ASP A 68 -10.53 26.50 -24.81
C ASP A 68 -10.30 26.14 -26.28
N TYR A 69 -10.67 24.92 -26.67
CA TYR A 69 -10.45 24.40 -28.03
C TYR A 69 -11.57 24.78 -29.00
N TYR A 70 -12.53 25.59 -28.55
CA TYR A 70 -13.59 26.18 -29.38
C TYR A 70 -13.95 27.55 -28.82
N ASP A 71 -13.26 28.58 -29.29
CA ASP A 71 -13.84 29.92 -29.50
C ASP A 71 -14.25 30.03 -30.99
#